data_AF-A0A135VHH6-F1
#
_entry.id   AF-A0A135VHH6-F1
#
_cell.length_a   1.000
_cell.length_b   1.000
_cell.length_c   1.000
_cell.angle_alpha   90.00
_cell.angle_beta   90.00
_cell.angle_gamma   90.00
#
_symmetry.space_group_name_H-M   'P 1'
#
loop_
_entity.id
_entity.type
_entity.pdbx_description
1 polymer ?
#
loop_
_entity_poly.entity_id
_entity_poly.type
_entity_poly.pdbx_seq_one_letter_code
_entity_poly.pdbx_strand_id
1 'polypeptide(L)'
;MPKLPLRYYCYVCGHSNDLELDVPLAPKIERDQIKCGNCGDVTHLLLTACPKCEKTFRYFLSDLDFPTEIVTLSDAYVKLIDGVRNSLKDHIKEFNVPVPRKWSVNLNCECGEEYSAEILLPQLPD
;
A
#
# COMPACT_ATOMS: atom_id res chain seq x y z
N MET A 1 0.94 5.35 -17.32
CA MET A 1 1.32 5.66 -15.94
C MET A 1 2.19 6.90 -15.98
N PRO A 2 1.89 7.95 -15.20
CA PRO A 2 2.76 9.12 -15.11
C PRO A 2 4.17 8.72 -14.70
N LYS A 3 5.16 9.32 -15.35
CA LYS A 3 6.57 9.17 -15.00
C LYS A 3 6.99 10.29 -14.07
N LEU A 4 7.64 9.94 -12.97
CA LEU A 4 8.13 10.90 -11.99
C LEU A 4 9.67 10.89 -11.96
N PRO A 5 10.33 11.91 -12.52
CA PRO A 5 11.76 12.10 -12.27
C PRO A 5 11.96 12.49 -10.79
N LEU A 6 12.85 11.77 -10.12
CA LEU A 6 13.16 11.95 -8.71
C LEU A 6 14.67 11.91 -8.49
N ARG A 7 15.19 12.96 -7.84
CA ARG A 7 16.54 12.94 -7.28
C ARG A 7 16.44 12.62 -5.80
N TYR A 8 16.93 11.45 -5.42
CA TYR A 8 16.91 10.94 -4.05
C TYR A 8 18.32 10.90 -3.47
N TYR A 9 18.49 11.42 -2.26
CA TYR A 9 19.75 11.33 -1.52
C TYR A 9 19.61 10.26 -0.45
N CYS A 10 20.50 9.26 -0.48
CA CYS A 10 20.51 8.19 0.50
C CYS A 10 20.66 8.76 1.92
N TYR A 11 19.72 8.44 2.80
CA TYR A 11 19.75 8.96 4.18
C TYR A 11 20.91 8.37 4.99
N VAL A 12 21.48 7.22 4.58
CA VAL A 12 22.63 6.58 5.22
C VAL A 12 23.96 7.18 4.77
N CYS A 13 24.21 7.25 3.46
CA CYS A 13 25.53 7.62 2.93
C CYS A 13 25.57 8.95 2.14
N GLY A 14 24.43 9.64 1.99
CA GLY A 14 24.33 10.90 1.26
C GLY A 14 24.45 10.80 -0.26
N HIS A 15 24.67 9.61 -0.82
CA HIS A 15 24.82 9.41 -2.26
C HIS A 15 23.53 9.78 -3.02
N SER A 16 23.67 10.55 -4.10
CA SER A 16 22.55 10.93 -4.96
C SER A 16 22.22 9.83 -5.96
N ASN A 17 20.94 9.52 -6.09
CA ASN A 17 20.40 8.58 -7.07
C ASN A 17 19.39 9.36 -7.92
N ASP A 18 19.58 9.34 -9.22
CA ASP A 18 18.62 9.88 -10.18
C ASP A 18 17.73 8.74 -10.66
N LEU A 19 16.42 8.90 -10.51
CA LEU A 19 15.42 7.85 -10.69
C LEU A 19 14.30 8.36 -11.59
N GLU A 20 13.71 7.43 -12.34
CA GLU A 20 12.45 7.63 -13.05
C GLU A 20 11.47 6.58 -12.56
N LEU A 21 10.44 7.02 -11.82
CA LEU A 21 9.46 6.12 -11.20
C LEU A 21 8.18 6.09 -12.02
N ASP A 22 7.64 4.90 -12.26
CA ASP A 22 6.31 4.73 -12.82
C ASP A 22 5.26 4.79 -11.70
N VAL A 23 4.29 5.70 -11.84
CA VAL A 23 3.31 5.97 -10.79
C VAL A 23 1.92 5.50 -11.25
N PRO A 24 1.19 4.69 -10.47
CA PRO A 24 -0.17 4.33 -10.82
C PRO A 24 -1.14 5.49 -10.54
N LEU A 25 -2.24 5.54 -11.28
CA LEU A 25 -3.36 6.42 -10.94
C LEU A 25 -4.18 5.81 -9.79
N ALA A 26 -4.67 6.66 -8.89
CA ALA A 26 -5.62 6.25 -7.88
C ALA A 26 -6.89 5.65 -8.52
N PRO A 27 -7.57 4.69 -7.86
CA PRO A 27 -7.37 4.25 -6.48
C PRO A 27 -6.18 3.31 -6.26
N LYS A 28 -5.45 2.91 -7.30
CA LYS A 28 -4.31 2.01 -7.13
C LYS A 28 -3.17 2.71 -6.36
N ILE A 29 -2.63 2.00 -5.38
CA ILE A 29 -1.36 2.30 -4.71
C ILE A 29 -0.35 1.26 -5.15
N GLU A 30 0.85 1.69 -5.51
CA GLU A 30 1.97 0.81 -5.86
C GLU A 30 3.10 0.96 -4.85
N ARG A 31 3.74 -0.16 -4.57
CA ARG A 31 4.90 -0.26 -3.69
C ARG A 31 6.13 -0.33 -4.56
N ASP A 32 7.11 0.48 -4.22
CA ASP A 32 8.39 0.47 -4.90
C ASP A 32 9.53 0.58 -3.89
N GLN A 33 10.76 0.32 -4.34
CA GLN A 33 11.96 0.37 -3.52
C GLN A 33 13.04 1.16 -4.25
N ILE A 34 13.61 2.13 -3.55
CA ILE A 34 14.85 2.77 -3.99
C ILE A 34 16.01 2.05 -3.32
N LYS A 35 16.88 1.43 -4.11
CA LYS A 35 18.16 0.91 -3.64
C LYS A 35 19.27 1.92 -3.91
N CYS A 36 20.01 2.31 -2.87
CA CYS A 36 21.16 3.19 -3.01
C CYS A 36 22.25 2.49 -3.85
N GLY A 37 22.69 3.14 -4.92
CA GLY A 37 23.76 2.61 -5.79
C GLY A 37 25.12 2.48 -5.10
N ASN A 38 25.34 3.17 -3.98
CA ASN A 38 26.63 3.19 -3.27
C ASN A 38 26.68 2.22 -2.07
N CYS A 39 25.80 2.37 -1.07
CA CYS A 39 25.82 1.52 0.12
C CYS A 39 24.84 0.33 0.05
N GLY A 40 23.98 0.27 -0.96
CA GLY A 40 23.00 -0.81 -1.14
C GLY A 40 21.78 -0.74 -0.20
N ASP A 41 21.71 0.28 0.65
CA ASP A 41 20.58 0.56 1.53
C ASP A 41 19.27 0.75 0.74
N VAL A 42 18.13 0.38 1.36
CA VAL A 42 16.82 0.34 0.69
C VAL A 42 15.84 1.26 1.39
N THR A 43 15.20 2.14 0.62
CA THR A 43 14.08 2.98 1.07
C THR A 43 12.78 2.53 0.40
N HIS A 44 11.73 2.33 1.19
CA HIS A 44 10.42 1.92 0.70
C HIS A 44 9.59 3.13 0.26
N LEU A 45 8.85 2.98 -0.84
CA LEU A 45 7.98 4.01 -1.39
C LEU A 45 6.55 3.52 -1.51
N LEU A 46 5.62 4.43 -1.25
CA LEU A 46 4.23 4.32 -1.70
C LEU A 46 3.95 5.38 -2.76
N LEU A 47 3.46 4.92 -3.90
CA LEU A 47 3.24 5.73 -5.08
C LEU A 47 1.78 5.67 -5.51
N THR A 48 1.19 6.84 -5.72
CA THR A 48 -0.11 7.02 -6.37
C THR A 48 -0.19 8.43 -6.97
N ALA A 49 -1.00 8.59 -8.02
CA ALA A 49 -1.21 9.87 -8.70
C ALA A 49 -2.69 10.22 -8.73
N CYS A 50 -2.97 11.52 -8.75
CA CYS A 50 -4.33 12.03 -8.89
C CYS A 50 -4.94 11.50 -10.20
N PRO A 51 -6.14 10.92 -10.17
CA PRO A 51 -6.76 10.30 -11.35
C PRO A 51 -7.19 11.35 -12.41
N LYS A 52 -7.24 12.63 -12.04
CA LYS A 52 -7.72 13.72 -12.89
C LYS A 52 -6.62 14.52 -13.57
N CYS A 53 -5.63 14.99 -12.80
CA CYS A 53 -4.56 15.83 -13.34
C CYS A 53 -3.22 15.11 -13.44
N GLU A 54 -3.17 13.84 -13.05
CA GLU A 54 -2.00 12.96 -13.12
C GLU A 54 -0.79 13.43 -12.30
N LYS A 55 -0.90 14.55 -11.56
CA LYS A 55 0.12 14.99 -10.62
C LYS A 55 0.33 13.92 -9.54
N THR A 56 1.60 13.58 -9.34
CA THR A 56 2.04 12.52 -8.44
C THR A 56 1.98 12.94 -6.97
N PHE A 57 1.48 12.05 -6.12
CA PHE A 57 1.55 12.16 -4.67
C PHE A 57 2.62 11.19 -4.17
N ARG A 58 3.47 11.67 -3.26
CA ARG A 58 4.59 10.92 -2.71
C ARG A 58 4.31 10.65 -1.23
N TYR A 59 4.32 9.38 -0.84
CA TYR A 59 4.45 9.03 0.57
C TYR A 59 5.78 8.29 0.75
N PHE A 60 6.70 8.93 1.47
CA PHE A 60 7.92 8.28 1.94
C PHE A 60 7.56 7.43 3.14
N LEU A 61 7.69 6.12 3.00
CA LEU A 61 7.67 5.26 4.17
C LEU A 61 9.12 5.08 4.61
N SER A 62 9.35 5.54 5.84
CA SER A 62 9.99 4.78 6.92
C SER A 62 10.63 3.44 6.54
N ASP A 63 11.64 3.01 7.28
CA ASP A 63 12.20 1.65 7.22
C ASP A 63 11.15 0.52 7.45
N LEU A 64 9.92 0.89 7.82
CA LEU A 64 8.77 -0.01 7.99
C LEU A 64 7.87 -0.05 6.75
N ASP A 65 7.67 -1.25 6.21
CA ASP A 65 6.71 -1.54 5.12
C ASP A 65 5.28 -1.68 5.68
N PHE A 66 4.73 -0.55 6.12
CA PHE A 66 3.41 -0.45 6.74
C PHE A 66 2.27 -1.09 5.90
N PRO A 67 2.22 -0.93 4.57
CA PRO A 67 1.27 -1.65 3.70
C PRO A 67 1.38 -3.17 3.79
N THR A 68 2.59 -3.72 3.81
CA THR A 68 2.78 -5.16 4.01
C THR A 68 2.27 -5.57 5.37
N GLU A 69 2.62 -4.82 6.42
CA GLU A 69 2.14 -5.09 7.78
C GLU A 69 0.61 -5.13 7.86
N ILE A 70 -0.10 -4.16 7.26
CA ILE A 70 -1.57 -4.13 7.21
C ILE A 70 -2.12 -5.38 6.52
N VAL A 71 -1.58 -5.76 5.36
CA VAL A 71 -2.07 -6.91 4.60
C VAL A 71 -1.81 -8.21 5.36
N THR A 72 -0.62 -8.36 5.95
CA THR A 72 -0.24 -9.54 6.74
C THR A 72 -1.11 -9.68 8.00
N LEU A 73 -1.35 -8.59 8.73
CA LEU A 73 -2.24 -8.62 9.90
C LEU A 73 -3.68 -8.97 9.51
N SER A 74 -4.16 -8.42 8.40
CA SER A 74 -5.50 -8.71 7.89
C SER A 74 -5.63 -10.19 7.47
N ASP A 75 -4.61 -10.75 6.81
CA ASP A 75 -4.56 -12.17 6.44
C ASP A 75 -4.58 -13.09 7.66
N ALA A 76 -3.76 -12.78 8.68
CA ALA A 76 -3.73 -13.55 9.93
C ALA A 76 -5.10 -13.54 10.63
N TYR A 77 -5.77 -12.39 10.65
CA TYR A 77 -7.12 -12.26 11.21
C TYR A 77 -8.15 -13.08 10.44
N VAL A 78 -8.14 -13.02 9.10
CA VAL A 78 -9.03 -13.82 8.24
C VAL A 78 -8.81 -15.32 8.47
N LYS A 79 -7.55 -15.77 8.53
CA LYS A 79 -7.21 -17.19 8.80
C LYS A 79 -7.69 -17.64 10.18
N LEU A 80 -7.58 -16.80 11.19
CA LEU A 80 -8.09 -17.10 12.53
C LEU A 80 -9.61 -17.25 12.51
N ILE A 81 -10.32 -16.31 11.89
CA ILE A 81 -11.78 -16.37 11.74
C ILE A 81 -12.20 -17.63 10.99
N ASP A 82 -11.53 -17.96 9.90
CA ASP A 82 -11.81 -19.17 9.13
C ASP A 82 -11.57 -20.45 9.96
N GLY A 83 -10.50 -20.49 10.74
CA GLY A 83 -10.26 -21.58 11.68
C GLY A 83 -11.38 -21.76 12.71
N VAL A 84 -11.86 -20.65 13.29
CA VAL A 84 -13.01 -20.66 14.21
C VAL A 84 -14.29 -21.14 13.50
N ARG A 85 -14.60 -20.59 12.32
CA ARG A 85 -15.73 -21.00 11.48
C ARG A 85 -15.74 -22.51 11.26
N ASN A 86 -14.60 -23.05 10.83
CA ASN A 86 -14.44 -24.46 10.53
C ASN A 86 -14.61 -25.35 11.78
N SER A 87 -14.13 -24.90 12.94
CA SER A 87 -14.30 -25.64 14.20
C SER A 87 -15.73 -25.68 14.73
N LEU A 88 -16.55 -24.67 14.40
CA LEU A 88 -17.91 -24.53 14.89
C LEU A 88 -18.97 -24.96 13.87
N LYS A 89 -18.59 -25.32 12.65
CA LYS A 89 -19.50 -25.58 11.52
C LYS A 89 -20.67 -26.53 11.83
N ASP A 90 -20.46 -27.51 12.70
CA ASP A 90 -21.47 -28.52 13.06
C ASP A 90 -22.38 -28.06 14.23
N HIS A 91 -22.03 -26.95 14.86
CA HIS A 91 -22.68 -26.40 16.06
C HIS A 91 -23.46 -25.11 15.80
N ILE A 92 -23.16 -24.38 14.72
CA ILE A 92 -23.82 -23.12 14.37
C ILE A 92 -24.29 -23.15 12.92
N LYS A 93 -25.49 -22.62 12.67
CA LYS A 93 -26.09 -22.58 11.33
C LYS A 93 -25.46 -21.49 10.45
N GLU A 94 -25.06 -20.38 11.06
CA GLU A 94 -24.49 -19.23 10.35
C GLU A 94 -23.31 -18.67 11.16
N PHE A 95 -22.27 -18.28 10.45
CA PHE A 95 -21.08 -17.64 11.02
C PHE A 95 -20.70 -16.44 10.15
N ASN A 96 -21.17 -15.26 10.56
CA ASN A 96 -20.96 -14.01 9.84
C ASN A 96 -20.11 -13.07 10.68
N VAL A 97 -18.87 -12.84 10.24
CA VAL A 97 -17.98 -11.85 10.85
C VAL A 97 -17.64 -10.80 9.79
N PRO A 98 -17.92 -9.51 10.04
CA PRO A 98 -17.56 -8.47 9.10
C PRO A 98 -16.04 -8.34 9.05
N VAL A 99 -15.46 -8.53 7.86
CA VAL A 99 -14.05 -8.25 7.57
C VAL A 99 -13.95 -7.05 6.63
N PRO A 100 -13.08 -6.06 6.92
CA PRO A 100 -12.87 -4.94 6.01
C PRO A 100 -12.41 -5.42 4.62
N ARG A 101 -12.98 -4.86 3.56
CA ARG A 101 -12.63 -5.22 2.16
C ARG A 101 -11.37 -4.54 1.65
N LYS A 102 -11.13 -3.33 2.16
CA LYS A 102 -10.03 -2.47 1.73
C LYS A 102 -9.61 -1.56 2.87
N TRP A 103 -8.36 -1.15 2.82
CA TRP A 103 -7.85 0.01 3.54
C TRP A 103 -7.74 1.17 2.55
N SER A 104 -8.19 2.35 2.94
CA SER A 104 -8.24 3.52 2.06
C SER A 104 -7.68 4.76 2.75
N VAL A 105 -6.97 5.58 2.00
CA VAL A 105 -6.50 6.90 2.41
C VAL A 105 -7.16 7.94 1.52
N ASN A 106 -7.79 8.94 2.13
CA ASN A 106 -8.35 10.07 1.41
C ASN A 106 -7.25 11.10 1.15
N LEU A 107 -7.16 11.57 -0.09
CA LEU A 107 -6.13 12.48 -0.57
C LEU A 107 -6.78 13.66 -1.29
N ASN A 108 -6.20 14.84 -1.07
CA ASN A 108 -6.65 16.08 -1.71
C ASN A 108 -5.58 16.55 -2.69
N CYS A 109 -5.96 16.74 -3.94
CA CYS A 109 -5.06 17.21 -4.97
C CYS A 109 -5.01 18.75 -5.05
N GLU A 110 -3.84 19.31 -5.40
CA GLU A 110 -3.70 20.73 -5.73
C GLU A 110 -4.62 21.19 -6.88
N CYS A 111 -5.06 20.29 -7.75
CA CYS A 111 -6.04 20.63 -8.80
C CYS A 111 -7.49 20.74 -8.27
N GLY A 112 -7.70 20.56 -6.97
CA GLY A 112 -9.00 20.59 -6.31
C GLY A 112 -9.76 19.26 -6.32
N GLU A 113 -9.16 18.19 -6.86
CA GLU A 113 -9.78 16.86 -6.84
C GLU A 113 -9.56 16.15 -5.50
N GLU A 114 -10.64 15.70 -4.88
CA GLU A 114 -10.60 14.78 -3.74
C GLU A 114 -10.71 13.34 -4.26
N TYR A 115 -9.83 12.45 -3.82
CA TYR A 115 -9.83 11.06 -4.27
C TYR A 115 -9.31 10.12 -3.20
N SER A 116 -9.64 8.83 -3.31
CA SER A 116 -9.13 7.79 -2.40
C SER A 116 -8.04 6.97 -3.09
N ALA A 117 -7.05 6.57 -2.31
CA ALA A 117 -6.07 5.56 -2.69
C ALA A 117 -6.27 4.33 -1.80
N GLU A 118 -6.22 3.12 -2.37
CA GLU A 118 -6.79 1.93 -1.77
C GLU A 118 -5.84 0.72 -1.84
N ILE A 119 -5.85 -0.09 -0.79
CA ILE A 119 -5.21 -1.40 -0.70
C ILE A 119 -6.31 -2.42 -0.42
N LEU A 120 -6.42 -3.43 -1.29
CA LEU A 120 -7.35 -4.54 -1.08
C LEU A 120 -6.85 -5.42 0.08
N LEU A 121 -7.77 -5.82 0.94
CA LEU A 121 -7.48 -6.67 2.09
C LEU A 121 -7.96 -8.11 1.84
N PRO A 122 -7.26 -9.12 2.39
CA PRO A 122 -7.71 -10.51 2.36
C PRO A 122 -9.15 -10.65 2.84
N GLN A 123 -9.92 -11.51 2.15
CA GLN A 123 -11.32 -11.79 2.47
C GLN A 123 -11.47 -13.23 2.94
N LEU A 124 -12.53 -13.50 3.69
CA LEU A 124 -12.94 -14.87 4.00
C LEU A 124 -13.27 -15.61 2.69
N PRO A 125 -12.85 -16.86 2.54
CA PRO A 125 -13.25 -17.67 1.40
C PRO A 125 -14.76 -17.94 1.47
N ASP A 126 -15.41 -17.85 0.30
CA ASP A 126 -16.84 -18.14 0.09
C ASP A 126 -17.22 -19.55 0.57
#